data_AF-A0A1H8HM63-F1
#
_entry.id   AF-A0A1H8HM63-F1
#
_cell.length_a   1.000
_cell.length_b   1.000
_cell.length_c   1.000
_cell.angle_alpha   90.00
_cell.angle_beta   90.00
_cell.angle_gamma   90.00
#
_symmetry.space_group_name_H-M   'P 1'
#
loop_
_entity.id
_entity.type
_entity.pdbx_description
1 polymer ?
#
loop_
_entity_poly.entity_id
_entity_poly.type
_entity_poly.pdbx_seq_one_letter_code
_entity_poly.pdbx_strand_id
1 'polypeptide(L)' 'MAKVSIKVRGYGKQVPPDKSFVIIWFLEKGGSELTAISFYKFYQSRKWCNNHGKTISDWKMRAWDWLWSKPF' A
#
# COMPACT_ATOMS: atom_id res chain seq x y z
N MET A 1 26.92 -22.47 7.82
CA MET A 1 26.73 -21.02 8.08
C MET A 1 25.29 -20.66 7.75
N ALA A 2 24.51 -20.18 8.72
CA ALA A 2 23.10 -19.85 8.52
C ALA A 2 22.97 -18.63 7.57
N LYS A 3 22.20 -18.78 6.48
CA LYS A 3 21.86 -17.66 5.60
C LYS A 3 20.99 -16.67 6.38
N VAL A 4 21.57 -15.56 6.81
CA VAL A 4 20.81 -14.42 7.32
C VAL A 4 20.02 -13.85 6.15
N SER A 5 18.72 -14.19 6.09
CA SER A 5 17.81 -13.65 5.09
C SER A 5 17.42 -12.24 5.55
N ILE A 6 18.10 -11.24 4.99
CA ILE A 6 17.78 -9.83 5.23
C ILE A 6 16.40 -9.59 4.61
N LYS A 7 15.34 -9.62 5.42
CA LYS A 7 13.98 -9.29 4.99
C LYS A 7 13.94 -7.80 4.67
N VAL A 8 14.20 -7.48 3.40
CA VAL A 8 14.17 -6.12 2.89
C VAL A 8 12.73 -5.59 2.96
N ARG A 9 12.46 -4.64 3.87
CA ARG A 9 11.14 -4.00 4.05
C ARG A 9 11.08 -2.67 3.29
N GLY A 10 9.94 -2.33 2.67
CA GLY A 10 9.68 -0.95 2.17
C GLY A 10 9.73 -0.69 0.65
N TYR A 11 10.10 -1.67 -0.19
CA TYR A 11 10.20 -1.48 -1.66
C TYR A 11 8.87 -1.52 -2.43
N GLY A 12 7.71 -1.39 -1.77
CA GLY A 12 6.40 -1.44 -2.44
C GLY A 12 5.88 -2.84 -2.80
N LYS A 13 6.74 -3.87 -2.76
CA LYS A 13 6.40 -5.28 -3.05
C LYS A 13 5.88 -6.06 -1.84
N GLN A 14 5.97 -5.49 -0.64
CA GLN A 14 5.49 -6.14 0.58
C GLN A 14 4.03 -5.78 0.80
N VAL A 15 3.18 -6.79 0.74
CA VAL A 15 1.72 -6.66 0.86
C VAL A 15 1.26 -7.70 1.89
N PRO A 16 0.63 -7.29 3.01
CA PRO A 16 0.28 -5.92 3.37
C PRO A 16 1.51 -5.06 3.76
N PRO A 17 1.53 -3.76 3.40
CA PRO A 17 2.47 -2.80 3.97
C PRO A 17 2.13 -2.44 5.41
N ASP A 18 3.10 -1.87 6.12
CA ASP A 18 2.84 -1.17 7.38
C ASP A 18 1.98 0.08 7.12
N LYS A 19 0.99 0.32 7.98
CA LYS A 19 0.11 1.50 7.90
C LYS A 19 0.91 2.81 7.91
N SER A 20 1.98 2.87 8.69
CA SER A 20 2.84 4.05 8.81
C SER A 20 3.54 4.36 7.49
N PHE A 21 3.99 3.33 6.76
CA PHE A 21 4.59 3.52 5.43
C PHE A 21 3.59 4.01 4.40
N VAL A 22 2.32 3.60 4.50
CA VAL A 22 1.26 4.12 3.64
C VAL A 22 1.01 5.60 3.93
N ILE A 23 0.90 5.98 5.21
CA ILE A 23 0.70 7.38 5.60
C ILE A 23 1.85 8.27 5.11
N ILE A 24 3.11 7.88 5.38
CA ILE A 24 4.29 8.62 4.95
C ILE A 24 4.28 8.80 3.43
N TRP A 25 4.00 7.74 2.67
CA TRP A 25 3.99 7.80 1.21
C TRP A 25 2.95 8.78 0.67
N PHE A 26 1.73 8.80 1.24
CA PHE A 26 0.69 9.74 0.80
C PHE A 26 1.09 11.18 1.10
N LEU A 27 1.66 11.46 2.28
CA LEU A 27 2.14 12.79 2.65
C LEU A 27 3.27 13.25 1.71
N GLU A 28 4.22 12.38 1.39
CA GLU A 28 5.31 12.66 0.44
C GLU A 28 4.81 12.97 -0.98
N LYS A 29 3.66 12.42 -1.37
CA LYS A 29 3.04 12.67 -2.69
C LYS A 29 2.03 13.81 -2.69
N GLY A 30 1.94 14.57 -1.60
CA GLY A 30 1.02 15.71 -1.48
C GLY A 30 -0.43 15.31 -1.18
N GLY A 31 -0.67 14.05 -0.80
CA GLY A 31 -1.95 13.58 -0.26
C GLY A 31 -2.10 13.89 1.23
N SER A 32 -3.26 13.58 1.79
CA SER A 32 -3.55 13.75 3.22
C SER A 32 -3.45 12.42 3.99
N GLU A 33 -3.22 12.50 5.30
CA GLU A 33 -3.29 11.33 6.19
C GLU A 33 -4.68 10.67 6.14
N LEU A 34 -5.75 11.46 6.04
CA LEU A 34 -7.12 10.94 5.92
C LEU A 34 -7.29 10.08 4.65
N THR A 35 -6.75 10.54 3.52
CA THR A 35 -6.73 9.79 2.25
C THR A 35 -5.95 8.49 2.41
N ALA A 36 -4.79 8.55 3.07
CA ALA A 36 -3.94 7.38 3.32
C ALA A 36 -4.64 6.33 4.20
N ILE A 37 -5.29 6.77 5.28
CA ILE A 37 -6.07 5.92 6.18
C ILE A 37 -7.23 5.27 5.42
N SER A 38 -7.91 6.03 4.56
CA SER A 38 -9.03 5.52 3.75
C SER A 38 -8.59 4.43 2.78
N PHE A 39 -7.48 4.67 2.06
CA PHE A 39 -6.84 3.68 1.20
C PHE A 39 -6.44 2.42 1.98
N TYR A 40 -5.76 2.58 3.12
CA TYR A 40 -5.31 1.46 3.94
C TYR A 40 -6.48 0.61 4.43
N LYS A 41 -7.53 1.24 4.97
CA LYS A 41 -8.74 0.53 5.45
C LYS A 41 -9.44 -0.22 4.32
N PHE A 42 -9.55 0.38 3.13
CA PHE A 42 -10.16 -0.25 1.97
C PHE A 42 -9.44 -1.52 1.55
N TYR A 43 -8.11 -1.49 1.45
CA TYR A 43 -7.34 -2.69 1.10
C TYR A 43 -7.25 -3.68 2.27
N GLN A 44 -7.21 -3.20 3.51
CA GLN A 44 -7.23 -4.07 4.69
C GLN A 44 -8.51 -4.90 4.78
N SER A 45 -9.69 -4.31 4.56
CA SER A 45 -10.97 -5.05 4.56
C SER A 45 -11.05 -6.09 3.44
N ARG A 46 -10.32 -5.86 2.34
CA ARG A 46 -10.18 -6.78 1.20
C ARG A 46 -9.03 -7.78 1.34
N LYS A 47 -8.40 -7.87 2.52
CA LYS A 47 -7.21 -8.70 2.76
C LYS A 47 -6.08 -8.43 1.75
N TRP A 48 -5.99 -7.19 1.28
CA TRP A 48 -5.06 -6.72 0.27
C TRP A 48 -5.14 -7.47 -1.08
N CYS A 49 -6.33 -7.97 -1.41
CA CYS A 49 -6.62 -8.58 -2.70
C CYS A 49 -7.28 -7.60 -3.68
N ASN A 50 -7.08 -7.86 -4.97
CA ASN A 50 -7.82 -7.23 -6.05
C ASN A 50 -9.25 -7.82 -6.17
N ASN A 51 -10.03 -7.33 -7.13
CA ASN A 51 -11.41 -7.78 -7.37
C ASN A 51 -11.50 -9.27 -7.79
N HIS A 52 -10.40 -9.87 -8.24
CA HIS A 52 -10.33 -11.30 -8.60
C HIS A 52 -9.85 -12.16 -7.41
N GLY A 53 -9.74 -11.59 -6.21
CA GLY A 53 -9.28 -12.31 -5.01
C GLY A 53 -7.78 -12.55 -4.94
N LYS A 54 -6.98 -12.04 -5.89
CA LYS A 54 -5.52 -12.18 -5.90
C LYS A 54 -4.86 -11.03 -5.14
N THR A 55 -3.90 -11.35 -4.26
CA THR A 55 -3.11 -10.35 -3.53
C THR A 55 -2.47 -9.37 -4.50
N ILE A 56 -2.60 -8.07 -4.23
CA ILE A 56 -1.95 -7.05 -5.05
C ILE A 56 -0.42 -7.18 -4.89
N SER A 57 0.32 -7.01 -5.97
CA SER A 57 1.79 -7.12 -5.97
C SER A 57 2.49 -5.81 -5.65
N ASP A 58 1.81 -4.69 -5.89
CA ASP A 58 2.35 -3.34 -5.70
C ASP A 58 1.25 -2.44 -5.14
N TRP A 59 1.38 -2.11 -3.85
CA TRP A 59 0.43 -1.21 -3.21
C TRP A 59 0.69 0.27 -3.55
N LYS A 60 1.91 0.65 -3.95
CA LYS A 60 2.24 2.04 -4.32
C LYS A 60 1.60 2.40 -5.65
N MET A 61 1.57 1.47 -6.60
CA MET A 61 0.80 1.64 -7.84
C MET A 61 -0.68 1.89 -7.53
N ARG A 62 -1.26 1.10 -6.62
CA ARG A 62 -2.66 1.30 -6.18
C ARG A 62 -2.88 2.58 -5.39
N ALA A 63 -1.90 3.01 -4.60
CA ALA A 63 -1.95 4.27 -3.88
C ALA A 63 -1.86 5.47 -4.83
N TRP A 64 -1.07 5.35 -5.89
CA TRP A 64 -0.98 6.34 -6.97
C TRP A 64 -2.31 6.46 -7.71
N ASP A 65 -2.89 5.33 -8.12
CA ASP A 65 -4.23 5.29 -8.68
C ASP A 65 -5.22 5.95 -7.71
N TRP A 66 -5.23 5.56 -6.44
CA TRP A 66 -6.14 6.12 -5.43
C TRP A 66 -5.99 7.64 -5.23
N LEU A 67 -4.77 8.16 -5.27
CA LEU A 67 -4.50 9.57 -5.03
C LEU A 67 -4.86 10.44 -6.25
N TRP A 68 -4.66 9.94 -7.47
CA TRP A 68 -4.75 10.73 -8.69
C TRP A 68 -5.90 10.35 -9.63
N SER A 69 -6.50 9.18 -9.48
CA SER A 69 -7.73 8.83 -10.21
C SER A 69 -8.91 9.57 -9.57
N LYS A 70 -9.44 10.57 -10.27
CA LYS A 70 -10.70 11.23 -9.89
C LYS A 70 -11.85 10.21 -9.92
N PRO A 71 -12.89 10.37 -9.07
CA PRO A 71 -14.13 9.60 -9.22
C PRO A 71 -14.69 9.89 -10.61
N PHE A 72 -15.08 8.83 -11.32
CA PHE A 72 -15.94 8.95 -12.50
C PHE A 72 -17.24 9.66 -12.11
#